data_AF-K1SZ90-F1
#
_entry.id   AF-K1SZ90-F1
#
_cell.length_a   1.000
_cell.length_b   1.000
_cell.length_c   1.000
_cell.angle_alpha   90.00
_cell.angle_beta   90.00
_cell.angle_gamma   90.00
#
_symmetry.space_group_name_H-M   'P 1'
#
loop_
_entity.id
_entity.type
_entity.pdbx_description
1 polymer ?
#
loop_
_entity_poly.entity_id
_entity_poly.type
_entity_poly.pdbx_seq_one_letter_code
_entity_poly.pdbx_strand_id
1 'polypeptide(L)'
;MVLLSVAFFADTPDELRQETDALQSAAANFNCRFTEMRFQQENCFNTAMPYGLRRVESSHMMLTRSVTALVPFVAQEVQSPQGIFYGRNAITGNLIVGDRTKLINGNAMVIATSGSGKSMSVKMEIIMEFLRWPNARFILVDPENEYELLVKALGGEAIKVSVDSRTHFNPLDYHYDPKTDVPPDVAKIEFVLSMLDKLIGENGHLQPEDRSLIAASLKNIYKPLIASGYTAPCPTLGDLYRDLNKSNLRRAKQLALMLDVFANGSLQAFSHTTNVDMNNRLICFNIQSLGDQLRPIAMMSLLEFINMQVMTNRRKDATAATWIYFDEIHVLLKDPMSSNFLYSSWKRFRKYNAYATGISQDIQDYLDNPVAYALLSNSEFV
;
A
#
# COMPACT_ATOMS: atom_id res chain seq x y z
N MET A 1 -8.75 -22.78 -37.20
CA MET A 1 -9.01 -23.53 -38.46
C MET A 1 -9.91 -24.69 -38.09
N VAL A 2 -11.17 -24.68 -38.49
CA VAL A 2 -12.13 -25.72 -38.09
C VAL A 2 -12.65 -26.39 -39.36
N LEU A 3 -12.12 -27.59 -39.65
CA LEU A 3 -12.74 -28.53 -40.57
C LEU A 3 -13.68 -29.37 -39.72
N LEU A 4 -14.99 -29.26 -39.95
CA LEU A 4 -15.96 -30.11 -39.27
C LEU A 4 -16.24 -31.31 -40.19
N SER A 5 -15.75 -32.48 -39.78
CA SER A 5 -16.03 -33.75 -40.48
C SER A 5 -17.06 -34.52 -39.67
N VAL A 6 -18.12 -34.98 -40.34
CA VAL A 6 -19.17 -35.78 -39.74
C VAL A 6 -19.23 -37.10 -40.48
N ALA A 7 -19.18 -38.21 -39.75
CA ALA A 7 -19.42 -39.55 -40.26
C ALA A 7 -20.61 -40.13 -39.50
N PHE A 8 -21.59 -40.64 -40.24
CA PHE A 8 -22.76 -41.33 -39.70
C PHE A 8 -23.03 -42.57 -40.56
N PHE A 9 -23.77 -43.51 -39.98
CA PHE A 9 -24.04 -44.81 -40.57
C PHE A 9 -25.54 -45.05 -40.55
N ALA A 10 -26.04 -45.76 -41.54
CA ALA A 10 -27.43 -46.22 -41.62
C ALA A 10 -27.43 -47.65 -42.18
N ASP A 11 -28.47 -48.42 -41.86
CA ASP A 11 -28.55 -49.84 -42.22
C ASP A 11 -28.98 -50.02 -43.69
N THR A 12 -29.66 -49.02 -44.27
CA THR A 12 -30.08 -49.03 -45.68
C THR A 12 -29.66 -47.75 -46.44
N PRO A 13 -29.49 -47.83 -47.77
CA PRO A 13 -29.18 -46.66 -48.60
C PRO A 13 -30.25 -45.56 -48.57
N ASP A 14 -31.52 -45.94 -48.37
CA ASP A 14 -32.62 -44.99 -48.31
C ASP A 14 -32.64 -44.22 -46.98
N GLU A 15 -32.37 -44.90 -45.86
CA GLU A 15 -32.16 -44.25 -44.56
C GLU A 15 -30.94 -43.31 -44.59
N LEU A 16 -29.82 -43.73 -45.21
CA LEU A 16 -28.63 -42.89 -45.33
C LEU A 16 -28.95 -41.56 -46.05
N ARG A 17 -29.79 -41.60 -47.08
CA ARG A 17 -30.22 -40.38 -47.80
C ARG A 17 -31.08 -39.48 -46.91
N GLN A 18 -32.06 -40.06 -46.19
CA GLN A 18 -32.91 -39.29 -45.28
C GLN A 18 -32.08 -38.60 -44.18
N GLU A 19 -31.13 -39.32 -43.57
CA GLU A 19 -30.23 -38.76 -42.56
C GLU A 19 -29.29 -37.70 -43.15
N THR A 20 -28.83 -37.88 -44.40
CA THR A 20 -28.03 -36.86 -45.10
C THR A 20 -28.82 -35.56 -45.27
N ASP A 21 -30.07 -35.65 -45.73
CA ASP A 21 -30.93 -34.49 -45.95
C ASP A 21 -31.29 -33.80 -44.63
N ALA A 22 -31.54 -34.58 -43.57
CA ALA A 22 -31.78 -34.06 -42.22
C ALA A 22 -30.55 -33.32 -41.67
N LEU A 23 -29.35 -33.89 -41.81
CA LEU A 23 -28.09 -33.25 -41.38
C LEU A 23 -27.84 -31.93 -42.13
N GLN A 24 -28.00 -31.93 -43.46
CA GLN A 24 -27.80 -30.73 -44.28
C GLN A 24 -28.81 -29.63 -43.91
N SER A 25 -30.07 -30.01 -43.66
CA SER A 25 -31.13 -29.08 -43.23
C SER A 25 -30.84 -28.49 -41.86
N ALA A 26 -30.41 -29.31 -40.89
CA ALA A 26 -30.03 -28.86 -39.56
C ALA A 26 -28.84 -27.91 -39.59
N ALA A 27 -27.82 -28.22 -40.41
CA ALA A 27 -26.63 -27.39 -40.57
C ALA A 27 -26.93 -26.02 -41.20
N ALA A 28 -27.87 -25.98 -42.15
CA ALA A 28 -28.29 -24.74 -42.80
C ALA A 28 -28.85 -23.72 -41.79
N ASN A 29 -29.55 -24.18 -40.74
CA ASN A 29 -30.04 -23.31 -39.66
C ASN A 29 -28.91 -22.60 -38.89
N PHE A 30 -27.69 -23.15 -38.91
CA PHE A 30 -26.50 -22.58 -38.28
C PHE A 30 -25.55 -21.93 -39.31
N ASN A 31 -26.03 -21.60 -40.52
CA ASN A 31 -25.21 -21.09 -41.62
C ASN A 31 -24.01 -21.99 -41.96
N CYS A 32 -24.11 -23.28 -41.66
CA CYS A 32 -23.11 -24.28 -41.97
C CYS A 32 -23.55 -25.07 -43.22
N ARG A 33 -22.63 -25.26 -44.16
CA ARG A 33 -22.89 -26.05 -45.38
C ARG A 33 -22.04 -27.31 -45.36
N PHE A 34 -22.68 -28.46 -45.23
CA PHE A 34 -22.03 -29.75 -45.47
C PHE A 34 -22.02 -30.06 -46.97
N THR A 35 -20.92 -30.63 -47.42
CA THR A 35 -20.74 -31.07 -48.81
C THR A 35 -20.24 -32.52 -48.79
N GLU A 36 -20.85 -33.36 -49.61
CA GLU A 36 -20.36 -34.73 -49.82
C GLU A 36 -19.02 -34.72 -50.56
N MET A 37 -18.00 -35.33 -49.95
CA MET A 37 -16.65 -35.40 -50.51
C MET A 37 -16.50 -36.62 -51.43
N ARG A 38 -16.98 -36.46 -52.67
CA ARG A 38 -16.93 -37.51 -53.69
C ARG A 38 -15.48 -37.88 -54.03
N PHE A 39 -15.22 -39.17 -54.21
CA PHE A 39 -13.91 -39.78 -54.50
C PHE A 39 -12.86 -39.62 -53.39
N GLN A 40 -13.26 -39.14 -52.21
CA GLN A 40 -12.41 -39.02 -51.03
C GLN A 40 -13.04 -39.67 -49.80
N GLN A 41 -14.01 -40.57 -49.98
CA GLN A 41 -14.78 -41.16 -48.89
C GLN A 41 -13.88 -41.88 -47.87
N GLU A 42 -12.88 -42.64 -48.31
CA GLU A 42 -11.91 -43.30 -47.42
C GLU A 42 -11.11 -42.27 -46.60
N ASN A 43 -10.66 -41.18 -47.23
CA ASN A 43 -9.92 -40.11 -46.54
C ASN A 43 -10.81 -39.36 -45.53
N CYS A 44 -12.06 -39.08 -45.89
CA CYS A 44 -13.03 -38.46 -44.99
C CYS A 44 -13.37 -39.35 -43.80
N PHE A 45 -13.57 -40.65 -44.05
CA PHE A 45 -13.77 -41.64 -43.01
C PHE A 45 -12.59 -41.65 -42.03
N ASN A 46 -11.36 -41.78 -42.54
CA ASN A 46 -10.15 -41.76 -41.72
C ASN A 46 -9.97 -40.45 -40.92
N THR A 47 -10.42 -39.32 -41.47
CA THR A 47 -10.37 -38.00 -40.80
C THR A 47 -11.40 -37.86 -39.68
N ALA A 48 -12.56 -38.53 -39.80
CA ALA A 48 -13.63 -38.48 -38.81
C ALA A 48 -13.46 -39.50 -37.66
N MET A 49 -12.58 -40.49 -37.82
CA MET A 49 -12.36 -41.52 -36.80
C MET A 49 -11.55 -41.01 -35.59
N PRO A 50 -11.77 -41.60 -34.39
CA PRO A 50 -11.20 -41.13 -33.12
C PRO A 50 -9.67 -41.27 -33.01
N TYR A 51 -9.01 -41.96 -33.94
CA TYR A 51 -7.54 -42.05 -33.97
C TYR A 51 -6.86 -40.81 -34.58
N GLY A 52 -7.63 -39.80 -35.03
CA GLY A 52 -7.12 -38.44 -35.25
C GLY A 52 -6.24 -38.23 -36.49
N LEU A 53 -6.31 -39.13 -37.48
CA LEU A 53 -5.53 -38.99 -38.72
C LEU A 53 -6.23 -38.05 -39.70
N ARG A 54 -5.79 -36.80 -39.78
CA ARG A 54 -6.26 -35.88 -40.81
C ARG A 54 -5.74 -36.29 -42.20
N ARG A 55 -6.64 -36.81 -43.05
CA ARG A 55 -6.36 -37.17 -44.46
C ARG A 55 -7.02 -36.23 -45.47
N VAL A 56 -7.92 -35.37 -45.02
CA VAL A 56 -8.54 -34.32 -45.85
C VAL A 56 -7.80 -33.00 -45.67
N GLU A 57 -7.13 -32.57 -46.75
CA GLU A 57 -6.47 -31.28 -46.84
C GLU A 57 -7.42 -30.24 -47.44
N SER A 58 -8.22 -29.61 -46.56
CA SER A 58 -8.92 -28.36 -46.90
C SER A 58 -8.39 -27.26 -45.98
N SER A 59 -7.70 -26.30 -46.56
CA SER A 59 -7.24 -25.09 -45.87
C SER A 59 -7.93 -23.88 -46.48
N HIS A 60 -8.62 -23.10 -45.66
CA HIS A 60 -9.09 -21.78 -46.02
C HIS A 60 -8.24 -20.76 -45.27
N MET A 61 -7.70 -19.77 -45.99
CA MET A 61 -7.06 -18.63 -45.35
C MET A 61 -8.13 -17.78 -44.70
N MET A 62 -7.97 -17.50 -43.40
CA MET A 62 -8.81 -16.56 -42.66
C MET A 62 -7.95 -15.39 -42.20
N LEU A 63 -8.56 -14.21 -42.09
CA LEU A 63 -7.94 -13.09 -41.42
C LEU A 63 -7.78 -13.42 -39.92
N THR A 64 -6.67 -13.01 -39.31
CA THR A 64 -6.38 -13.24 -37.88
C THR A 64 -7.56 -12.82 -36.98
N ARG A 65 -8.24 -11.72 -37.32
CA ARG A 65 -9.42 -11.22 -36.59
C ARG A 65 -10.58 -12.23 -36.56
N SER A 66 -10.85 -12.93 -37.66
CA SER A 66 -11.90 -13.95 -37.73
C SER A 66 -11.55 -15.19 -36.92
N VAL A 67 -10.26 -15.52 -36.82
CA VAL A 67 -9.77 -16.60 -35.95
C VAL A 67 -9.94 -16.24 -34.48
N THR A 68 -9.69 -14.99 -34.09
CA THR A 68 -9.91 -14.51 -32.71
C THR A 68 -11.36 -14.65 -32.26
N ALA A 69 -12.33 -14.44 -33.15
CA ALA A 69 -13.75 -14.61 -32.84
C ALA A 69 -14.18 -16.06 -32.54
N LEU A 70 -13.36 -17.05 -32.92
CA LEU A 70 -13.60 -18.47 -32.64
C LEU A 70 -13.02 -18.90 -31.28
N VAL A 71 -12.27 -18.03 -30.60
CA VAL A 71 -11.70 -18.32 -29.28
C VAL A 71 -12.75 -17.92 -28.23
N PRO A 72 -13.33 -18.87 -27.47
CA PRO A 72 -14.40 -18.59 -26.52
C PRO A 72 -13.95 -17.83 -25.26
N PHE A 73 -12.67 -17.45 -25.18
CA PHE A 73 -12.09 -16.72 -24.04
C PHE A 73 -12.13 -15.22 -24.32
N VAL A 74 -13.30 -14.60 -24.18
CA VAL A 74 -13.44 -13.12 -24.15
C VAL A 74 -13.30 -12.61 -22.72
N ALA A 75 -12.39 -13.19 -21.94
CA ALA A 75 -12.09 -12.74 -20.60
C ALA A 75 -10.71 -12.09 -20.60
N GLN A 76 -10.66 -10.83 -20.19
CA GLN A 76 -9.39 -10.16 -19.94
C GLN A 76 -8.84 -10.65 -18.61
N GLU A 77 -7.70 -11.32 -18.64
CA GLU A 77 -7.03 -11.80 -17.44
C GLU A 77 -6.01 -10.78 -16.94
N VAL A 78 -5.94 -10.63 -15.61
CA VAL A 78 -4.89 -9.85 -14.95
C VAL A 78 -3.76 -10.81 -14.59
N GLN A 79 -2.72 -10.82 -15.42
CA GLN A 79 -1.56 -11.68 -15.29
C GLN A 79 -0.28 -10.87 -15.47
N SER A 80 0.32 -10.44 -14.37
CA SER A 80 1.64 -9.83 -14.33
C SER A 80 2.70 -10.92 -14.06
N PRO A 81 3.71 -11.11 -14.94
CA PRO A 81 4.72 -12.17 -14.79
C PRO A 81 5.50 -12.19 -13.47
N GLN A 82 5.49 -11.09 -12.73
CA GLN A 82 6.21 -10.93 -11.46
C GLN A 82 5.26 -10.51 -10.33
N GLY A 83 3.95 -10.54 -10.56
CA GLY A 83 2.97 -10.09 -9.58
C GLY A 83 2.76 -11.07 -8.43
N ILE A 84 1.98 -10.62 -7.46
CA ILE A 84 1.50 -11.42 -6.35
C ILE A 84 0.07 -11.90 -6.60
N PHE A 85 -0.36 -12.93 -5.88
CA PHE A 85 -1.69 -13.52 -6.02
C PHE A 85 -2.74 -12.68 -5.27
N TYR A 86 -3.74 -12.20 -5.98
CA TYR A 86 -4.86 -11.42 -5.41
C TYR A 86 -6.17 -12.20 -5.37
N GLY A 87 -6.28 -13.34 -6.08
CA GLY A 87 -7.51 -14.13 -6.08
C GLY A 87 -7.70 -14.92 -7.37
N ARG A 88 -8.94 -15.30 -7.64
CA ARG A 88 -9.32 -16.01 -8.86
C ARG A 88 -10.38 -15.22 -9.60
N ASN A 89 -10.27 -15.22 -10.92
CA ASN A 89 -11.30 -14.70 -11.80
C ASN A 89 -12.57 -15.55 -11.60
N ALA A 90 -13.68 -14.91 -11.23
CA ALA A 90 -14.93 -15.60 -10.93
C ALA A 90 -15.56 -16.29 -12.15
N ILE A 91 -15.24 -15.84 -13.37
CA ILE A 91 -15.80 -16.36 -14.61
C ILE A 91 -14.94 -17.52 -15.15
N THR A 92 -13.62 -17.31 -15.23
CA THR A 92 -12.72 -18.29 -15.87
C THR A 92 -12.07 -19.25 -14.88
N GLY A 93 -12.07 -18.93 -13.59
CA GLY A 93 -11.34 -19.67 -12.56
C GLY A 93 -9.82 -19.46 -12.58
N ASN A 94 -9.29 -18.69 -13.54
CA ASN A 94 -7.87 -18.38 -13.63
C ASN A 94 -7.41 -17.52 -12.46
N LEU A 95 -6.10 -17.54 -12.18
CA LEU A 95 -5.52 -16.72 -11.13
C LEU A 95 -5.55 -15.23 -11.54
N ILE A 96 -5.72 -14.36 -10.55
CA ILE A 96 -5.49 -12.92 -10.66
C ILE A 96 -4.12 -12.67 -10.05
N VAL A 97 -3.15 -12.34 -10.90
CA VAL A 97 -1.77 -12.08 -10.50
C VAL A 97 -1.44 -10.64 -10.90
N GLY A 98 -1.29 -9.78 -9.89
CA GLY A 98 -1.15 -8.34 -10.06
C GLY A 98 0.19 -7.83 -9.52
N ASP A 99 0.72 -6.77 -10.12
CA ASP A 99 1.91 -6.10 -9.61
C ASP A 99 1.67 -4.59 -9.55
N ARG A 100 1.24 -4.10 -8.39
CA ARG A 100 0.91 -2.67 -8.24
C ARG A 100 2.13 -1.76 -8.35
N THR A 101 3.35 -2.30 -8.22
CA THR A 101 4.59 -1.53 -8.39
C THR A 101 4.80 -1.03 -9.84
N LYS A 102 4.14 -1.67 -10.82
CA LYS A 102 4.19 -1.30 -12.24
C LYS A 102 3.14 -0.28 -12.66
N LEU A 103 2.19 0.03 -11.77
CA LEU A 103 1.19 1.07 -12.02
C LEU A 103 1.87 2.44 -12.09
N ILE A 104 1.23 3.39 -12.77
CA ILE A 104 1.73 4.76 -12.84
C ILE A 104 1.76 5.31 -11.40
N ASN A 105 0.75 4.99 -10.59
CA ASN A 105 0.76 5.25 -9.15
C ASN A 105 0.41 3.97 -8.36
N GLY A 106 1.43 3.36 -7.74
CA GLY A 106 1.25 2.14 -6.96
C GLY A 106 0.66 2.33 -5.56
N ASN A 107 0.20 3.54 -5.21
CA ASN A 107 -0.62 3.70 -4.01
C ASN A 107 -1.95 2.96 -4.18
N ALA A 108 -2.45 2.44 -3.07
CA ALA A 108 -3.63 1.60 -3.02
C ALA A 108 -4.67 2.10 -2.01
N MET A 109 -5.94 1.78 -2.26
CA MET A 109 -7.03 1.98 -1.31
C MET A 109 -7.83 0.70 -1.17
N VAL A 110 -7.89 0.13 0.02
CA VAL A 110 -8.68 -1.08 0.28
C VAL A 110 -9.95 -0.69 1.02
N ILE A 111 -11.09 -0.91 0.37
CA ILE A 111 -12.41 -0.56 0.90
C ILE A 111 -13.24 -1.82 0.98
N ALA A 112 -13.65 -2.21 2.18
CA ALA A 112 -14.52 -3.36 2.34
C ALA A 112 -15.28 -3.28 3.67
N THR A 113 -16.58 -3.62 3.63
CA THR A 113 -17.44 -3.59 4.82
C THR A 113 -16.94 -4.54 5.91
N SER A 114 -17.30 -4.28 7.17
CA SER A 114 -16.90 -5.14 8.29
C SER A 114 -17.28 -6.62 8.05
N GLY A 115 -16.36 -7.54 8.33
CA GLY A 115 -16.57 -8.99 8.15
C GLY A 115 -16.39 -9.52 6.71
N SER A 116 -16.11 -8.66 5.73
CA SER A 116 -15.91 -9.05 4.32
C SER A 116 -14.57 -9.75 4.02
N GLY A 117 -13.67 -9.84 5.01
CA GLY A 117 -12.31 -10.38 4.83
C GLY A 117 -11.23 -9.32 4.54
N LYS A 118 -11.53 -8.02 4.69
CA LYS A 118 -10.59 -6.88 4.56
C LYS A 118 -9.20 -7.18 5.13
N SER A 119 -9.14 -7.48 6.43
CA SER A 119 -7.89 -7.70 7.15
C SER A 119 -7.15 -8.95 6.68
N MET A 120 -7.87 -9.99 6.24
CA MET A 120 -7.26 -11.20 5.69
C MET A 120 -6.56 -10.90 4.36
N SER A 121 -7.24 -10.19 3.45
CA SER A 121 -6.69 -9.76 2.16
C SER A 121 -5.46 -8.88 2.34
N VAL A 122 -5.52 -7.89 3.24
CA VAL A 122 -4.39 -6.99 3.52
C VAL A 122 -3.21 -7.74 4.14
N LYS A 123 -3.45 -8.62 5.13
CA LYS A 123 -2.39 -9.45 5.73
C LYS A 123 -1.71 -10.34 4.68
N MET A 124 -2.48 -10.91 3.75
CA MET A 124 -1.95 -11.72 2.67
C MET A 124 -1.05 -10.90 1.74
N GLU A 125 -1.48 -9.69 1.35
CA GLU A 125 -0.66 -8.77 0.55
C GLU A 125 0.63 -8.41 1.27
N ILE A 126 0.57 -8.03 2.56
CA ILE A 126 1.75 -7.72 3.37
C ILE A 126 2.74 -8.89 3.38
N ILE A 127 2.26 -10.12 3.62
CA ILE A 127 3.12 -11.31 3.63
C ILE A 127 3.78 -11.52 2.27
N MET A 128 3.01 -11.47 1.19
CA MET A 128 3.52 -11.71 -0.16
C MET A 128 4.57 -10.67 -0.55
N GLU A 129 4.30 -9.38 -0.32
CA GLU A 129 5.25 -8.31 -0.63
C GLU A 129 6.48 -8.36 0.29
N PHE A 130 6.30 -8.68 1.58
CA PHE A 130 7.40 -8.84 2.54
C PHE A 130 8.37 -9.96 2.18
N LEU A 131 7.86 -11.06 1.62
CA LEU A 131 8.65 -12.18 1.11
C LEU A 131 9.26 -11.87 -0.26
N ARG A 132 8.52 -11.16 -1.12
CA ARG A 132 8.95 -10.76 -2.47
C ARG A 132 10.09 -9.75 -2.44
N TRP A 133 10.10 -8.83 -1.46
CA TRP A 133 11.07 -7.75 -1.35
C TRP A 133 11.88 -7.83 -0.05
N PRO A 134 13.01 -8.59 -0.03
CA PRO A 134 13.83 -8.74 1.16
C PRO A 134 14.43 -7.43 1.70
N ASN A 135 14.71 -6.47 0.81
CA ASN A 135 15.30 -5.18 1.16
C ASN A 135 14.27 -4.08 1.42
N ALA A 136 12.98 -4.35 1.19
CA ALA A 136 11.92 -3.38 1.40
C ALA A 136 11.58 -3.23 2.88
N ARG A 137 11.09 -2.04 3.22
CA ARG A 137 10.60 -1.69 4.55
C ARG A 137 9.08 -1.65 4.54
N PHE A 138 8.48 -2.06 5.65
CA PHE A 138 7.06 -2.18 5.87
C PHE A 138 6.71 -1.46 7.16
N ILE A 139 5.83 -0.48 7.07
CA ILE A 139 5.36 0.31 8.21
C ILE A 139 3.84 0.19 8.25
N LEU A 140 3.31 -0.32 9.35
CA LEU A 140 1.89 -0.48 9.58
C LEU A 140 1.45 0.48 10.68
N VAL A 141 0.34 1.16 10.46
CA VAL A 141 -0.35 1.99 11.45
C VAL A 141 -1.65 1.30 11.78
N ASP A 142 -1.77 0.84 13.02
CA ASP A 142 -2.80 -0.12 13.43
C ASP A 142 -3.57 0.42 14.65
N PRO A 143 -4.73 1.07 14.42
CA PRO A 143 -5.57 1.56 15.51
C PRO A 143 -6.35 0.48 16.24
N GLU A 144 -6.57 -0.69 15.62
CA GLU A 144 -7.41 -1.77 16.17
C GLU A 144 -6.61 -2.93 16.75
N ASN A 145 -5.28 -2.92 16.60
CA ASN A 145 -4.36 -3.97 17.02
C ASN A 145 -4.56 -5.32 16.30
N GLU A 146 -4.82 -5.30 15.00
CA GLU A 146 -5.03 -6.51 14.21
C GLU A 146 -3.75 -7.15 13.66
N TYR A 147 -2.64 -6.39 13.53
CA TYR A 147 -1.42 -6.85 12.84
C TYR A 147 -0.28 -7.23 13.80
N GLU A 148 -0.40 -6.99 15.11
CA GLU A 148 0.65 -7.30 16.08
C GLU A 148 1.15 -8.75 16.00
N LEU A 149 0.22 -9.71 15.94
CA LEU A 149 0.57 -11.14 15.84
C LEU A 149 1.30 -11.46 14.53
N LEU A 150 0.87 -10.86 13.41
CA LEU A 150 1.51 -11.04 12.11
C LEU A 150 2.94 -10.50 12.14
N VAL A 151 3.13 -9.29 12.66
CA VAL A 151 4.43 -8.64 12.72
C VAL A 151 5.40 -9.43 13.56
N LYS A 152 4.98 -9.91 14.73
CA LYS A 152 5.81 -10.79 15.57
C LYS A 152 6.17 -12.10 14.87
N ALA A 153 5.21 -12.72 14.16
CA ALA A 153 5.45 -13.96 13.42
C ALA A 153 6.48 -13.78 12.28
N LEU A 154 6.54 -12.59 11.68
CA LEU A 154 7.51 -12.24 10.62
C LEU A 154 8.84 -11.69 11.17
N GLY A 155 9.04 -11.68 12.49
CA GLY A 155 10.24 -11.14 13.14
C GLY A 155 10.34 -9.60 13.10
N GLY A 156 9.22 -8.92 12.88
CA GLY A 156 9.12 -7.47 12.95
C GLY A 156 8.90 -6.95 14.37
N GLU A 157 8.90 -5.63 14.51
CA GLU A 157 8.74 -4.91 15.77
C GLU A 157 7.32 -4.33 15.89
N ALA A 158 6.59 -4.72 16.94
CA ALA A 158 5.27 -4.17 17.25
C ALA A 158 5.39 -3.15 18.39
N ILE A 159 5.30 -1.87 18.04
CA ILE A 159 5.46 -0.73 18.94
C ILE A 159 4.09 -0.36 19.49
N LYS A 160 3.85 -0.67 20.76
CA LYS A 160 2.66 -0.19 21.47
C LYS A 160 2.92 1.21 21.99
N VAL A 161 2.21 2.19 21.45
CA VAL A 161 2.30 3.57 21.93
C VAL A 161 1.23 3.77 23.00
N SER A 162 1.65 3.88 24.26
CA SER A 162 0.76 4.16 25.39
C SER A 162 1.47 4.93 26.49
N VAL A 163 0.71 5.51 27.43
CA VAL A 163 1.28 6.26 28.57
C VAL A 163 2.05 5.32 29.52
N ASP A 164 1.53 4.10 29.70
CA ASP A 164 2.09 3.11 30.62
C ASP A 164 3.03 2.10 29.95
N SER A 165 3.25 2.19 28.64
CA SER A 165 4.17 1.28 27.96
C SER A 165 5.60 1.61 28.37
N ARG A 166 6.38 0.56 28.62
CA ARG A 166 7.85 0.64 28.71
C ARG A 166 8.48 1.03 27.37
N THR A 167 7.70 1.06 26.31
CA THR A 167 8.10 1.45 24.96
C THR A 167 7.99 2.95 24.79
N HIS A 168 9.10 3.57 24.43
CA HIS A 168 9.21 5.01 24.22
C HIS A 168 9.66 5.30 22.80
N PHE A 169 9.02 6.30 22.20
CA PHE A 169 9.34 6.81 20.88
C PHE A 169 9.65 8.31 21.01
N ASN A 170 10.91 8.68 20.76
CA ASN A 170 11.35 10.07 20.87
C ASN A 170 11.00 10.84 19.58
N PRO A 171 10.14 11.88 19.62
CA PRO A 171 9.83 12.66 18.43
C PRO A 171 11.03 13.44 17.87
N LEU A 172 12.01 13.75 18.73
CA LEU A 172 13.28 14.40 18.37
C LEU A 172 14.36 13.39 17.93
N ASP A 173 14.03 12.12 17.77
CA ASP A 173 14.98 11.15 17.24
C ASP A 173 15.40 11.51 15.81
N TYR A 174 16.70 11.41 15.51
CA TYR A 174 17.27 11.80 14.24
C TYR A 174 18.42 10.87 13.86
N HIS A 175 18.36 10.34 12.65
CA HIS A 175 19.40 9.51 12.07
C HIS A 175 20.10 10.28 10.96
N TYR A 176 21.40 10.49 11.09
CA TYR A 176 22.18 11.21 10.08
C TYR A 176 22.32 10.38 8.80
N ASP A 177 21.96 10.98 7.68
CA ASP A 177 22.21 10.45 6.34
C ASP A 177 23.24 11.33 5.62
N PRO A 178 24.47 10.84 5.37
CA PRO A 178 25.52 11.57 4.66
C PRO A 178 25.12 12.04 3.25
N LYS A 179 24.09 11.45 2.64
CA LYS A 179 23.63 11.82 1.29
C LYS A 179 22.75 13.06 1.26
N THR A 180 21.99 13.29 2.34
CA THR A 180 21.08 14.44 2.43
C THR A 180 21.74 15.61 3.14
N ASP A 181 22.65 15.33 4.09
CA ASP A 181 23.43 16.30 4.86
C ASP A 181 22.58 17.43 5.49
N VAL A 182 21.34 17.10 5.84
CA VAL A 182 20.42 18.07 6.47
C VAL A 182 20.68 18.08 7.98
N PRO A 183 21.05 19.22 8.60
CA PRO A 183 21.25 19.30 10.04
C PRO A 183 19.98 18.94 10.84
N PRO A 184 20.12 18.30 12.01
CA PRO A 184 18.97 17.82 12.80
C PRO A 184 18.06 18.96 13.29
N ASP A 185 18.62 20.11 13.62
CA ASP A 185 17.87 21.30 14.04
C ASP A 185 16.97 21.83 12.92
N VAL A 186 17.47 21.83 11.67
CA VAL A 186 16.70 22.25 10.49
C VAL A 186 15.61 21.22 10.16
N ALA A 187 15.93 19.92 10.27
CA ALA A 187 14.96 18.87 10.00
C ALA A 187 13.78 18.88 11.00
N LYS A 188 14.05 19.19 12.27
CA LYS A 188 13.05 19.05 13.35
C LYS A 188 12.35 20.33 13.75
N ILE A 189 12.79 21.50 13.28
CA ILE A 189 12.19 22.79 13.69
C ILE A 189 10.70 22.88 13.32
N GLU A 190 10.32 22.54 12.08
CA GLU A 190 8.93 22.62 11.63
C GLU A 190 8.02 21.67 12.42
N PHE A 191 8.54 20.48 12.77
CA PHE A 191 7.85 19.52 13.61
C PHE A 191 7.57 20.10 15.01
N VAL A 192 8.59 20.64 15.68
CA VAL A 192 8.44 21.22 17.03
C VAL A 192 7.51 22.43 17.03
N LEU A 193 7.59 23.28 16.00
CA LEU A 193 6.68 24.42 15.85
C LEU A 193 5.24 23.94 15.71
N SER A 194 4.99 22.99 14.81
CA SER A 194 3.64 22.46 14.58
C SER A 194 3.07 21.78 15.83
N MET A 195 3.93 21.09 16.59
CA MET A 195 3.57 20.47 17.87
C MET A 195 3.18 21.52 18.91
N LEU A 196 3.94 22.61 19.01
CA LEU A 196 3.65 23.72 19.93
C LEU A 196 2.39 24.47 19.55
N ASP A 197 2.18 24.76 18.27
CA ASP A 197 0.93 25.39 17.79
C ASP A 197 -0.29 24.56 18.19
N LYS A 198 -0.21 23.23 18.11
CA LYS A 198 -1.31 22.35 18.52
C LYS A 198 -1.60 22.41 20.01
N LEU A 199 -0.57 22.57 20.85
CA LEU A 199 -0.71 22.67 22.31
C LEU A 199 -1.25 24.03 22.77
N ILE A 200 -0.92 25.09 22.02
CA ILE A 200 -1.45 26.43 22.29
C ILE A 200 -2.95 26.48 21.97
N GLY A 201 -3.41 25.69 21.01
CA GLY A 201 -4.81 25.62 20.60
C GLY A 201 -5.26 26.88 19.85
N GLU A 202 -6.57 27.08 19.74
CA GLU A 202 -7.16 28.16 18.90
C GLU A 202 -6.94 29.58 19.47
N ASN A 203 -6.54 29.70 20.73
CA ASN A 203 -6.48 30.99 21.44
C ASN A 203 -5.09 31.64 21.45
N GLY A 204 -4.13 31.09 20.72
CA GLY A 204 -2.80 31.68 20.60
C GLY A 204 -2.07 31.17 19.37
N HIS A 205 -1.17 32.00 18.85
CA HIS A 205 -0.30 31.64 17.74
C HIS A 205 1.16 31.86 18.12
N LEU A 206 2.02 31.00 17.60
CA LEU A 206 3.45 31.22 17.64
C LEU A 206 3.79 32.53 16.91
N GLN A 207 4.67 33.32 17.52
CA GLN A 207 5.22 34.53 16.95
C GLN A 207 6.49 34.20 16.17
N PRO A 208 6.90 35.03 15.19
CA PRO A 208 8.17 34.85 14.47
C PRO A 208 9.39 34.73 15.41
N GLU A 209 9.32 35.39 16.57
CA GLU A 209 10.33 35.33 17.63
C GLU A 209 10.44 33.92 18.25
N ASP A 210 9.33 33.20 18.38
CA ASP A 210 9.29 31.84 18.94
C ASP A 210 10.09 30.86 18.08
N ARG A 211 9.96 30.99 16.75
CA ARG A 211 10.76 30.21 15.79
C ARG A 211 12.24 30.41 16.02
N SER A 212 12.69 31.63 16.27
CA SER A 212 14.11 31.93 16.52
C SER A 212 14.60 31.33 17.84
N LEU A 213 13.77 31.38 18.89
CA LEU A 213 14.09 30.79 20.20
C LEU A 213 14.18 29.26 20.12
N ILE A 214 13.22 28.62 19.46
CA ILE A 214 13.19 27.17 19.27
C ILE A 214 14.35 26.71 18.40
N ALA A 215 14.65 27.42 17.30
CA ALA A 215 15.81 27.12 16.45
C ALA A 215 17.12 27.15 17.24
N ALA A 216 17.33 28.20 18.05
CA ALA A 216 18.51 28.34 18.87
C ALA A 216 18.61 27.23 19.92
N SER A 217 17.49 26.86 20.53
CA SER A 217 17.44 25.81 21.54
C SER A 217 17.65 24.41 20.96
N LEU A 218 17.02 24.09 19.83
CA LEU A 218 17.27 22.87 19.06
C LEU A 218 18.76 22.76 18.70
N LYS A 219 19.36 23.83 18.19
CA LYS A 219 20.79 23.85 17.87
C LYS A 219 21.66 23.58 19.10
N ASN A 220 21.27 24.05 20.28
CA ASN A 220 22.01 23.79 21.52
C ASN A 220 21.90 22.33 21.97
N ILE A 221 20.71 21.74 21.95
CA ILE A 221 20.49 20.36 22.40
C ILE A 221 21.08 19.32 21.45
N TYR A 222 21.20 19.62 20.15
CA TYR A 222 21.84 18.73 19.17
C TYR A 222 23.37 18.87 19.08
N LYS A 223 23.99 19.90 19.68
CA LYS A 223 25.46 20.08 19.68
C LYS A 223 26.23 18.83 20.13
N PRO A 224 25.87 18.14 21.24
CA PRO A 224 26.57 16.94 21.67
C PRO A 224 26.48 15.80 20.65
N LEU A 225 25.31 15.63 20.01
CA LEU A 225 25.08 14.62 18.97
C LEU A 225 26.01 14.86 17.77
N ILE A 226 26.04 16.10 17.26
CA ILE A 226 26.87 16.47 16.11
C ILE A 226 28.36 16.35 16.46
N ALA A 227 28.77 16.82 17.64
CA ALA A 227 30.16 16.75 18.09
C ALA A 227 30.67 15.31 18.26
N SER A 228 29.78 14.37 18.59
CA SER A 228 30.10 12.94 18.70
C SER A 228 30.18 12.21 17.35
N GLY A 229 29.85 12.87 16.23
CA GLY A 229 29.67 12.18 14.95
C GLY A 229 28.42 11.30 14.92
N TYR A 230 27.33 11.74 15.58
CA TYR A 230 26.04 11.05 15.66
C TYR A 230 26.03 9.70 16.41
N THR A 231 26.94 9.52 17.38
CA THR A 231 26.97 8.31 18.23
C THR A 231 26.38 8.53 19.62
N ALA A 232 26.29 9.78 20.08
CA ALA A 232 25.63 10.13 21.33
C ALA A 232 24.11 9.91 21.24
N PRO A 233 23.39 9.76 22.37
CA PRO A 233 21.94 9.67 22.36
C PRO A 233 21.30 10.95 21.79
N CYS A 234 20.24 10.79 20.99
CA CYS A 234 19.44 11.91 20.51
C CYS A 234 18.79 12.67 21.70
N PRO A 235 18.72 14.01 21.64
CA PRO A 235 18.07 14.80 22.67
C PRO A 235 16.56 14.53 22.71
N THR A 236 15.92 14.74 23.86
CA THR A 236 14.48 14.54 24.04
C THR A 236 13.73 15.87 24.22
N LEU A 237 12.39 15.83 24.21
CA LEU A 237 11.58 17.00 24.53
C LEU A 237 11.89 17.56 25.95
N GLY A 238 12.35 16.71 26.87
CA GLY A 238 12.83 17.12 28.18
C GLY A 238 14.15 17.91 28.13
N ASP A 239 15.04 17.63 27.17
CA ASP A 239 16.24 18.45 26.94
C ASP A 239 15.86 19.83 26.37
N LEU A 240 14.92 19.87 25.42
CA LEU A 240 14.40 21.12 24.85
C LEU A 240 13.76 22.00 25.94
N TYR A 241 12.92 21.41 26.79
CA TYR A 241 12.36 22.08 27.97
C TYR A 241 13.45 22.70 28.85
N ARG A 242 14.47 21.91 29.21
CA ARG A 242 15.57 22.36 30.09
C ARG A 242 16.37 23.49 29.46
N ASP A 243 16.63 23.44 28.16
CA ASP A 243 17.40 24.48 27.46
C ASP A 243 16.60 25.79 27.33
N LEU A 244 15.31 25.71 26.98
CA LEU A 244 14.43 26.89 26.96
C LEU A 244 14.29 27.54 28.34
N ASN A 245 14.22 26.74 29.42
CA ASN A 245 14.05 27.25 30.78
C ASN A 245 15.34 27.92 31.34
N LYS A 246 16.52 27.59 30.79
CA LYS A 246 17.79 28.28 31.11
C LYS A 246 17.84 29.70 30.53
N SER A 247 17.04 30.01 29.52
CA SER A 247 17.02 31.34 28.92
C SER A 247 16.43 32.38 29.89
N ASN A 248 17.04 33.56 29.95
CA ASN A 248 16.52 34.68 30.74
C ASN A 248 15.33 35.39 30.08
N LEU A 249 14.98 35.00 28.83
CA LEU A 249 13.88 35.61 28.10
C LEU A 249 12.53 35.09 28.60
N ARG A 250 11.62 36.03 28.92
CA ARG A 250 10.26 35.70 29.38
C ARG A 250 9.52 34.78 28.40
N ARG A 251 9.66 35.03 27.10
CA ARG A 251 9.01 34.24 26.05
C ARG A 251 9.54 32.80 25.99
N ALA A 252 10.84 32.59 26.14
CA ALA A 252 11.43 31.25 26.19
C ALA A 252 10.90 30.42 27.38
N LYS A 253 10.72 31.06 28.55
CA LYS A 253 10.08 30.40 29.72
C LYS A 253 8.60 30.08 29.49
N GLN A 254 7.87 30.89 28.73
CA GLN A 254 6.49 30.58 28.33
C GLN A 254 6.44 29.35 27.42
N LEU A 255 7.35 29.26 26.44
CA LEU A 255 7.47 28.07 25.57
C LEU A 255 7.88 26.83 26.38
N ALA A 256 8.79 26.97 27.34
CA ALA A 256 9.16 25.88 28.25
C ALA A 256 7.95 25.40 29.07
N LEU A 257 7.11 26.30 29.58
CA LEU A 257 5.92 25.93 30.33
C LEU A 257 4.94 25.10 29.48
N MET A 258 4.81 25.40 28.18
CA MET A 258 3.99 24.61 27.26
C MET A 258 4.55 23.18 27.07
N LEU A 259 5.88 23.03 27.08
CA LEU A 259 6.55 21.73 26.98
C LEU A 259 6.61 20.98 28.32
N ASP A 260 6.26 21.62 29.43
CA ASP A 260 6.30 21.02 30.77
C ASP A 260 5.40 19.76 30.84
N VAL A 261 4.31 19.74 30.06
CA VAL A 261 3.41 18.59 29.97
C VAL A 261 4.12 17.32 29.46
N PHE A 262 5.17 17.46 28.64
CA PHE A 262 6.02 16.34 28.20
C PHE A 262 7.20 16.13 29.12
N ALA A 263 7.79 17.18 29.67
CA ALA A 263 8.99 17.04 30.50
C ALA A 263 8.68 16.44 31.88
N ASN A 264 7.62 16.95 32.52
CA ASN A 264 7.25 16.63 33.91
C ASN A 264 5.75 16.28 34.08
N GLY A 265 4.95 16.40 33.01
CA GLY A 265 3.50 16.19 33.06
C GLY A 265 3.05 14.82 32.57
N SER A 266 1.76 14.74 32.21
CA SER A 266 1.06 13.51 31.82
C SER A 266 1.54 12.88 30.51
N LEU A 267 2.35 13.59 29.71
CA LEU A 267 2.84 13.14 28.40
C LEU A 267 4.31 12.73 28.41
N GLN A 268 4.87 12.39 29.58
CA GLN A 268 6.28 12.03 29.76
C GLN A 268 6.75 10.86 28.88
N ALA A 269 5.83 10.00 28.42
CA ALA A 269 6.12 8.89 27.51
C ALA A 269 6.89 9.30 26.23
N PHE A 270 6.77 10.56 25.78
CA PHE A 270 7.46 11.11 24.60
C PHE A 270 8.78 11.85 24.92
N SER A 271 9.17 11.93 26.19
CA SER A 271 10.41 12.61 26.65
C SER A 271 11.55 11.66 26.99
N HIS A 272 11.38 10.37 26.69
CA HIS A 272 12.41 9.35 26.83
C HIS A 272 13.10 9.11 25.49
N THR A 273 14.33 8.59 25.53
CA THR A 273 15.03 8.13 24.33
C THR A 273 14.29 6.94 23.73
N THR A 274 14.26 6.86 22.39
CA THR A 274 13.69 5.71 21.69
C THR A 274 14.37 4.42 22.17
N ASN A 275 13.58 3.43 22.59
CA ASN A 275 14.09 2.16 23.11
C ASN A 275 13.58 0.93 22.35
N VAL A 276 12.99 1.16 21.19
CA VAL A 276 12.54 0.16 20.24
C VAL A 276 13.43 0.13 19.02
N ASP A 277 13.54 -1.03 18.38
CA ASP A 277 14.31 -1.17 17.15
C ASP A 277 13.57 -0.56 15.96
N MET A 278 13.82 0.74 15.73
CA MET A 278 13.29 1.48 14.58
C MET A 278 14.01 1.13 13.27
N ASN A 279 15.04 0.29 13.30
CA ASN A 279 15.75 -0.18 12.11
C ASN A 279 15.18 -1.48 11.55
N ASN A 280 14.27 -2.14 12.26
CA ASN A 280 13.58 -3.32 11.74
C ASN A 280 12.87 -2.96 10.41
N ARG A 281 12.90 -3.90 9.46
CA ARG A 281 12.26 -3.73 8.16
C ARG A 281 10.74 -3.89 8.21
N LEU A 282 10.19 -4.42 9.30
CA LEU A 282 8.74 -4.53 9.52
C LEU A 282 8.42 -3.94 10.89
N ILE A 283 7.71 -2.81 10.88
CA ILE A 283 7.32 -2.07 12.08
C ILE A 283 5.81 -1.89 12.07
N CYS A 284 5.15 -2.24 13.17
CA CYS A 284 3.73 -1.93 13.40
C CYS A 284 3.59 -0.98 14.57
N PHE A 285 2.94 0.15 14.35
CA PHE A 285 2.56 1.10 15.39
C PHE A 285 1.13 0.83 15.84
N ASN A 286 1.00 0.27 17.03
CA ASN A 286 -0.29 0.13 17.70
C ASN A 286 -0.62 1.43 18.44
N ILE A 287 -1.71 2.07 18.01
CA ILE A 287 -2.18 3.36 18.53
C ILE A 287 -3.51 3.26 19.29
N GLN A 288 -3.98 2.04 19.54
CA GLN A 288 -5.28 1.76 20.19
C GLN A 288 -5.38 2.36 21.60
N SER A 289 -4.28 2.30 22.36
CA SER A 289 -4.24 2.71 23.77
C SER A 289 -3.87 4.19 23.97
N LEU A 290 -3.90 5.01 22.92
CA LEU A 290 -3.63 6.45 23.01
C LEU A 290 -4.89 7.22 23.43
N GLY A 291 -4.79 7.93 24.55
CA GLY A 291 -5.80 8.90 24.97
C GLY A 291 -5.96 10.05 23.97
N ASP A 292 -7.13 10.68 23.93
CA ASP A 292 -7.50 11.66 22.90
C ASP A 292 -6.58 12.88 22.83
N GLN A 293 -6.03 13.32 23.96
CA GLN A 293 -5.06 14.43 24.01
C GLN A 293 -3.70 14.06 23.42
N LEU A 294 -3.29 12.79 23.55
CA LEU A 294 -2.00 12.29 23.09
C LEU A 294 -2.00 11.85 21.64
N ARG A 295 -3.16 11.39 21.15
CA ARG A 295 -3.31 10.83 19.82
C ARG A 295 -2.76 11.77 18.74
N PRO A 296 -3.08 13.08 18.68
CA PRO A 296 -2.55 13.97 17.66
C PRO A 296 -1.02 14.04 17.66
N ILE A 297 -0.40 14.23 18.83
CA ILE A 297 1.06 14.33 18.94
C ILE A 297 1.74 13.01 18.56
N ALA A 298 1.19 11.89 19.01
CA ALA A 298 1.67 10.57 18.64
C ALA A 298 1.58 10.35 17.12
N MET A 299 0.45 10.73 16.52
CA MET A 299 0.24 10.63 15.07
C MET A 299 1.24 11.52 14.33
N MET A 300 1.44 12.75 14.75
CA MET A 300 2.42 13.66 14.16
C MET A 300 3.83 13.07 14.18
N SER A 301 4.22 12.52 15.34
CA SER A 301 5.55 11.94 15.53
C SER A 301 5.73 10.69 14.66
N LEU A 302 4.68 9.86 14.54
CA LEU A 302 4.64 8.68 13.67
C LEU A 302 4.68 9.06 12.19
N LEU A 303 3.90 10.05 11.76
CA LEU A 303 3.86 10.51 10.38
C LEU A 303 5.20 11.13 9.97
N GLU A 304 5.83 11.87 10.88
CA GLU A 304 7.18 12.39 10.67
C GLU A 304 8.23 11.26 10.59
N PHE A 305 8.10 10.22 11.41
CA PHE A 305 8.95 9.03 11.27
C PHE A 305 8.78 8.37 9.90
N ILE A 306 7.54 8.15 9.45
CA ILE A 306 7.25 7.61 8.12
C ILE A 306 7.87 8.50 7.04
N ASN A 307 7.70 9.82 7.15
CA ASN A 307 8.29 10.79 6.22
C ASN A 307 9.81 10.63 6.15
N MET A 308 10.48 10.60 7.31
CA MET A 308 11.92 10.44 7.39
C MET A 308 12.37 9.13 6.73
N GLN A 309 11.71 8.00 7.04
CA GLN A 309 12.01 6.70 6.45
C GLN A 309 11.85 6.68 4.93
N VAL A 310 10.82 7.36 4.41
CA VAL A 310 10.62 7.48 2.97
C VAL A 310 11.67 8.39 2.32
N MET A 311 12.03 9.49 2.98
CA MET A 311 12.96 10.48 2.43
C MET A 311 14.40 9.98 2.38
N THR A 312 14.83 9.20 3.39
CA THR A 312 16.15 8.56 3.48
C THR A 312 16.22 7.24 2.70
N ASN A 313 15.08 6.75 2.22
CA ASN A 313 15.06 5.52 1.45
C ASN A 313 15.92 5.62 0.18
N ARG A 314 16.49 4.48 -0.25
CA ARG A 314 17.32 4.38 -1.45
C ARG A 314 16.45 4.51 -2.69
N ARG A 315 16.13 5.75 -3.07
CA ARG A 315 15.27 6.10 -4.23
C ARG A 315 15.62 5.40 -5.54
N LYS A 316 16.89 5.04 -5.74
CA LYS A 316 17.39 4.38 -6.96
C LYS A 316 17.42 2.86 -6.88
N ASP A 317 17.20 2.29 -5.69
CA ASP A 317 17.17 0.85 -5.48
C ASP A 317 15.72 0.38 -5.54
N ALA A 318 15.35 -0.23 -6.67
CA ALA A 318 14.01 -0.75 -6.91
C ALA A 318 13.60 -1.84 -5.89
N THR A 319 14.57 -2.48 -5.22
CA THR A 319 14.31 -3.57 -4.26
C THR A 319 14.08 -3.09 -2.84
N ALA A 320 14.40 -1.82 -2.56
CA ALA A 320 14.35 -1.25 -1.22
C ALA A 320 13.14 -0.32 -1.04
N ALA A 321 11.98 -0.66 -1.60
CA ALA A 321 10.78 0.18 -1.49
C ALA A 321 10.28 0.33 -0.03
N THR A 322 9.56 1.41 0.26
CA THR A 322 8.87 1.59 1.56
C THR A 322 7.37 1.37 1.38
N TRP A 323 6.85 0.31 1.97
CA TRP A 323 5.43 -0.02 2.00
C TRP A 323 4.80 0.51 3.28
N ILE A 324 3.72 1.26 3.15
CA ILE A 324 3.06 1.92 4.27
C ILE A 324 1.59 1.53 4.27
N TYR A 325 1.10 0.97 5.37
CA TYR A 325 -0.29 0.56 5.52
C TYR A 325 -0.92 1.38 6.64
N PHE A 326 -1.98 2.12 6.29
CA PHE A 326 -2.78 2.89 7.24
C PHE A 326 -4.12 2.17 7.43
N ASP A 327 -4.25 1.38 8.49
CA ASP A 327 -5.54 0.80 8.84
C ASP A 327 -6.43 1.83 9.52
N GLU A 328 -7.72 1.74 9.23
CA GLU A 328 -8.73 2.75 9.55
C GLU A 328 -8.21 4.17 9.31
N ILE A 329 -7.77 4.44 8.07
CA ILE A 329 -7.14 5.71 7.69
C ILE A 329 -8.02 6.93 8.02
N HIS A 330 -9.34 6.75 8.10
CA HIS A 330 -10.29 7.76 8.52
C HIS A 330 -9.95 8.34 9.93
N VAL A 331 -9.34 7.56 10.83
CA VAL A 331 -8.87 8.01 12.15
C VAL A 331 -7.80 9.09 12.00
N LEU A 332 -6.89 8.93 11.05
CA LEU A 332 -5.83 9.92 10.75
C LEU A 332 -6.37 11.16 10.05
N LEU A 333 -7.44 11.01 9.27
CA LEU A 333 -8.04 12.11 8.50
C LEU A 333 -8.91 13.06 9.34
N LYS A 334 -9.28 12.65 10.57
CA LYS A 334 -10.02 13.49 11.53
C LYS A 334 -9.21 14.69 12.03
N ASP A 335 -7.88 14.55 12.14
CA ASP A 335 -7.01 15.65 12.53
C ASP A 335 -6.54 16.42 11.29
N PRO A 336 -6.79 17.74 11.18
CA PRO A 336 -6.45 18.53 10.00
C PRO A 336 -4.97 18.48 9.63
N MET A 337 -4.08 18.36 10.62
CA MET A 337 -2.64 18.36 10.38
C MET A 337 -2.17 17.02 9.83
N SER A 338 -2.63 15.91 10.44
CA SER A 338 -2.43 14.56 9.92
C SER A 338 -3.01 14.39 8.51
N SER A 339 -4.19 14.96 8.27
CA SER A 339 -4.86 14.99 6.96
C SER A 339 -4.03 15.74 5.90
N ASN A 340 -3.56 16.96 6.22
CA ASN A 340 -2.70 17.75 5.33
C ASN A 340 -1.37 17.05 5.02
N PHE A 341 -0.78 16.41 6.03
CA PHE A 341 0.42 15.58 5.85
C PHE A 341 0.14 14.45 4.86
N LEU A 342 -0.90 13.64 5.10
CA LEU A 342 -1.26 12.52 4.24
C LEU A 342 -1.51 13.00 2.80
N TYR A 343 -2.27 14.08 2.60
CA TYR A 343 -2.50 14.66 1.28
C TYR A 343 -1.20 15.01 0.53
N SER A 344 -0.28 15.68 1.22
CA SER A 344 0.99 16.11 0.63
C SER A 344 1.94 14.93 0.38
N SER A 345 1.97 13.96 1.30
CA SER A 345 2.85 12.80 1.28
C SER A 345 2.38 11.76 0.27
N TRP A 346 1.07 11.53 0.12
CA TRP A 346 0.51 10.58 -0.85
C TRP A 346 0.97 10.86 -2.28
N LYS A 347 0.96 12.14 -2.67
CA LYS A 347 1.45 12.61 -3.99
C LYS A 347 2.96 12.49 -4.14
N ARG A 348 3.70 12.49 -3.03
CA ARG A 348 5.17 12.42 -3.01
C ARG A 348 5.69 10.99 -2.94
N PHE A 349 4.98 10.06 -2.30
CA PHE A 349 5.42 8.67 -2.11
C PHE A 349 5.85 8.00 -3.40
N ARG A 350 5.10 8.21 -4.49
CA ARG A 350 5.47 7.78 -5.84
C ARG A 350 6.89 8.18 -6.26
N LYS A 351 7.35 9.39 -5.92
CA LYS A 351 8.68 9.90 -6.29
C LYS A 351 9.82 9.29 -5.45
N TYR A 352 9.48 8.66 -4.34
CA TYR A 352 10.43 8.16 -3.34
C TYR A 352 10.44 6.65 -3.20
N ASN A 353 9.96 5.92 -4.22
CA ASN A 353 9.84 4.46 -4.20
C ASN A 353 9.07 3.98 -2.96
N ALA A 354 7.96 4.65 -2.65
CA ALA A 354 7.09 4.32 -1.54
C ALA A 354 5.67 4.06 -2.03
N TYR A 355 5.03 3.07 -1.42
CA TYR A 355 3.69 2.59 -1.77
C TYR A 355 2.82 2.66 -0.52
N ALA A 356 1.89 3.62 -0.50
CA ALA A 356 0.94 3.74 0.61
C ALA A 356 -0.36 2.99 0.31
N THR A 357 -0.95 2.40 1.35
CA THR A 357 -2.23 1.71 1.30
C THR A 357 -3.13 2.26 2.39
N GLY A 358 -4.24 2.88 1.99
CA GLY A 358 -5.27 3.35 2.90
C GLY A 358 -6.35 2.28 3.03
N ILE A 359 -6.75 1.93 4.24
CA ILE A 359 -7.71 0.88 4.49
C ILE A 359 -8.87 1.49 5.29
N SER A 360 -10.11 1.25 4.87
CA SER A 360 -11.31 1.68 5.60
C SER A 360 -12.47 0.73 5.39
N GLN A 361 -13.42 0.76 6.33
CA GLN A 361 -14.66 -0.03 6.28
C GLN A 361 -15.80 0.68 5.55
N ASP A 362 -15.85 2.01 5.63
CA ASP A 362 -16.91 2.82 5.03
C ASP A 362 -16.37 3.64 3.86
N ILE A 363 -17.10 3.59 2.75
CA ILE A 363 -16.81 4.41 1.57
C ILE A 363 -17.29 5.85 1.76
N GLN A 364 -18.31 6.09 2.61
CA GLN A 364 -18.82 7.43 2.90
C GLN A 364 -17.75 8.29 3.58
N ASP A 365 -16.93 7.70 4.47
CA ASP A 365 -15.78 8.37 5.08
C ASP A 365 -14.81 8.95 4.04
N TYR A 366 -14.72 8.35 2.85
CA TYR A 366 -13.91 8.87 1.75
C TYR A 366 -14.61 9.94 0.91
N LEU A 367 -15.91 9.79 0.69
CA LEU A 367 -16.68 10.68 -0.19
C LEU A 367 -16.97 12.03 0.49
N ASP A 368 -17.19 12.03 1.81
CA ASP A 368 -17.53 13.24 2.56
C ASP A 368 -16.29 14.08 2.93
N ASN A 369 -15.10 13.48 2.88
CA ASN A 369 -13.85 14.17 3.18
C ASN A 369 -13.07 14.49 1.88
N PRO A 370 -12.90 15.78 1.51
CA PRO A 370 -12.20 16.17 0.29
C PRO A 370 -10.77 15.64 0.17
N VAL A 371 -10.07 15.49 1.31
CA VAL A 371 -8.71 14.94 1.33
C VAL A 371 -8.76 13.44 1.03
N ALA A 372 -9.66 12.72 1.68
CA ALA A 372 -9.85 11.29 1.50
C ALA A 372 -10.20 10.94 0.04
N TYR A 373 -11.11 11.70 -0.57
CA TYR A 373 -11.43 11.62 -2.00
C TYR A 373 -10.20 11.87 -2.87
N ALA A 374 -9.36 12.84 -2.52
CA ALA A 374 -8.13 13.10 -3.26
C ALA A 374 -7.10 11.97 -3.12
N LEU A 375 -7.01 11.31 -1.96
CA LEU A 375 -6.17 10.11 -1.79
C LEU A 375 -6.66 8.98 -2.69
N LEU A 376 -7.98 8.76 -2.75
CA LEU A 376 -8.60 7.75 -3.61
C LEU A 376 -8.35 8.03 -5.09
N SER A 377 -8.56 9.27 -5.53
CA SER A 377 -8.27 9.69 -6.91
C SER A 377 -6.78 9.59 -7.28
N ASN A 378 -5.89 9.62 -6.29
CA ASN A 378 -4.45 9.41 -6.47
C ASN A 378 -4.01 8.00 -6.05
N SER A 379 -4.87 7.00 -6.24
CA SER A 379 -4.55 5.58 -6.06
C SER A 379 -5.10 4.81 -7.27
N GLU A 380 -4.22 4.10 -8.00
CA GLU A 380 -4.64 3.32 -9.18
C GLU A 380 -5.03 1.89 -8.84
N PHE A 381 -4.68 1.44 -7.63
CA PHE A 381 -5.06 0.14 -7.11
C PHE A 381 -6.16 0.32 -6.07
N VAL A 382 -7.35 -0.25 -6.31
CA VAL A 382 -8.51 -0.17 -5.41
C VAL A 382 -9.09 -1.56 -5.20
#